data_AF-A0A3D2PAH0-F1
#
_entry.id   AF-A0A3D2PAH0-F1
#
_cell.length_a   1.000
_cell.length_b   1.000
_cell.length_c   1.000
_cell.angle_alpha   90.00
_cell.angle_beta   90.00
_cell.angle_gamma   90.00
#
_symmetry.space_group_name_H-M   'P 1'
#
loop_
_entity.id
_entity.type
_entity.pdbx_description
1 polymer ?
#
loop_
_entity_poly.entity_id
_entity_poly.type
_entity_poly.pdbx_seq_one_letter_code
_entity_poly.pdbx_strand_id
1 'polypeptide(L)'
;HLTPYTFNRLYGQQVGVGIEFSPPEEIGVKKKGKRITNRAENPFLIELAERFTIEDKELNNLHNRGYGYVELIKIILISERADKPLEEVVKKRDKGKKMRKIAEDYKLDYREIYLEALKIRKEIDNSLETGQPLIKSTTTPIETRESEQSPEK
;
A
#
# COMPACT_ATOMS: atom_id res chain seq x y z
N HIS A 1 45.06 -21.17 -43.70
CA HIS A 1 45.06 -21.36 -42.23
C HIS A 1 43.65 -21.72 -41.77
N LEU A 2 43.56 -22.60 -40.78
CA LEU A 2 42.48 -23.56 -40.52
C LEU A 2 41.19 -22.98 -39.89
N THR A 3 40.11 -23.75 -40.10
CA THR A 3 38.68 -23.66 -39.78
C THR A 3 38.30 -23.69 -38.28
N PRO A 4 37.04 -23.35 -37.91
CA PRO A 4 36.59 -23.15 -36.52
C PRO A 4 36.42 -24.46 -35.73
N TYR A 5 36.77 -24.41 -34.44
CA TYR A 5 36.59 -25.51 -33.49
C TYR A 5 35.18 -25.47 -32.89
N THR A 6 34.37 -26.44 -33.27
CA THR A 6 33.16 -26.90 -32.59
C THR A 6 33.51 -27.55 -31.24
N PHE A 7 32.79 -27.20 -30.17
CA PHE A 7 32.81 -27.97 -28.93
C PHE A 7 31.45 -28.66 -28.76
N ASN A 8 31.39 -29.93 -29.17
CA ASN A 8 30.39 -30.90 -28.72
C ASN A 8 31.04 -31.71 -27.60
N ARG A 9 30.43 -31.79 -26.41
CA ARG A 9 30.70 -32.89 -25.48
C ARG A 9 29.53 -33.27 -24.58
N LEU A 10 28.98 -34.42 -24.95
CA LEU A 10 28.45 -35.54 -24.17
C LEU A 10 27.45 -35.28 -23.03
N TYR A 11 26.22 -35.72 -23.30
CA TYR A 11 25.30 -36.31 -22.33
C TYR A 11 26.01 -37.42 -21.52
N GLY A 12 26.21 -37.14 -20.23
CA GLY A 12 26.62 -38.12 -19.24
C GLY A 12 25.41 -38.95 -18.79
N GLN A 13 25.41 -40.20 -19.25
CA GLN A 13 24.59 -41.31 -18.79
C GLN A 13 24.92 -41.60 -17.31
N GLN A 14 23.95 -41.50 -16.40
CA GLN A 14 24.10 -41.96 -15.02
C GLN A 14 23.24 -43.22 -14.82
N VAL A 15 23.97 -44.33 -14.69
CA VAL A 15 23.51 -45.64 -14.24
C VAL A 15 23.29 -45.60 -12.73
N GLY A 16 22.18 -46.19 -12.26
CA GLY A 16 21.82 -46.25 -10.86
C GLY A 16 22.67 -47.27 -10.08
N VAL A 17 23.00 -46.91 -8.83
CA VAL A 17 23.34 -47.84 -7.76
C VAL A 17 22.68 -47.31 -6.50
N GLY A 18 21.76 -48.09 -5.94
CA GLY A 18 21.05 -47.78 -4.71
C GLY A 18 21.97 -47.85 -3.51
N ILE A 19 21.90 -46.82 -2.67
CA ILE A 19 22.20 -46.87 -1.24
C ILE A 19 21.07 -46.10 -0.57
N GLU A 20 20.32 -46.81 0.27
CA GLU A 20 19.29 -46.27 1.15
C GLU A 20 19.83 -45.10 1.97
N PHE A 21 19.17 -43.96 1.86
CA PHE A 21 19.26 -42.91 2.86
C PHE A 21 17.84 -42.64 3.33
N SER A 22 17.43 -43.33 4.39
CA SER A 22 16.25 -42.95 5.17
C SER A 22 16.46 -41.53 5.66
N PRO A 23 15.64 -40.54 5.25
CA PRO A 23 15.72 -39.23 5.87
C PRO A 23 15.22 -39.36 7.32
N PRO A 24 16.04 -39.03 8.32
CA PRO A 24 15.54 -38.87 9.67
C PRO A 24 14.61 -37.66 9.69
N GLU A 25 13.43 -37.90 10.25
CA GLU A 25 12.61 -36.93 10.98
C GLU A 25 12.21 -35.66 10.25
N GLU A 26 10.90 -35.61 9.99
CA GLU A 26 10.06 -34.42 9.92
C GLU A 26 10.79 -33.13 10.32
N ILE A 27 11.32 -32.42 9.32
CA ILE A 27 11.50 -30.97 9.42
C ILE A 27 10.09 -30.40 9.44
N GLY A 28 9.48 -30.50 10.62
CA GLY A 28 8.26 -29.82 10.98
C GLY A 28 8.45 -28.39 10.55
N VAL A 29 7.65 -28.02 9.54
CA VAL A 29 7.49 -26.67 9.04
C VAL A 29 7.48 -25.77 10.27
N LYS A 30 8.57 -25.02 10.49
CA LYS A 30 8.58 -23.93 11.44
C LYS A 30 7.54 -22.96 10.91
N LYS A 31 6.27 -23.17 11.29
CA LYS A 31 5.24 -22.13 11.35
C LYS A 31 5.94 -21.05 12.14
N LYS A 32 6.48 -20.05 11.42
CA LYS A 32 7.03 -18.84 12.00
C LYS A 32 5.91 -18.34 12.90
N GLY A 33 6.05 -18.61 14.19
CA GLY A 33 5.15 -18.12 15.20
C GLY A 33 4.99 -16.65 14.90
N LYS A 34 3.76 -16.26 14.59
CA LYS A 34 3.37 -14.87 14.45
C LYS A 34 3.86 -14.25 15.75
N ARG A 35 5.00 -13.56 15.71
CA ARG A 35 5.43 -12.71 16.81
C ARG A 35 4.34 -11.66 16.84
N ILE A 36 3.32 -11.91 17.66
CA ILE A 36 2.37 -10.92 18.08
C ILE A 36 3.23 -10.01 18.97
N THR A 37 3.94 -9.09 18.32
CA THR A 37 4.46 -7.95 19.04
C THR A 37 3.23 -7.21 19.50
N ASN A 38 2.89 -7.40 20.77
CA ASN A 38 1.96 -6.58 21.53
C ASN A 38 2.53 -5.14 21.57
N ARG A 39 2.61 -4.50 20.40
CA ARG A 39 2.83 -3.06 20.28
C ARG A 39 1.46 -2.47 20.45
N ALA A 40 1.31 -1.60 21.45
CA ALA A 40 0.13 -0.75 21.61
C ALA A 40 -0.27 -0.26 20.22
N GLU A 41 -1.41 -0.78 19.75
CA GLU A 41 -1.89 -0.50 18.41
C GLU A 41 -2.18 0.99 18.36
N ASN A 42 -1.53 1.68 17.43
CA ASN A 42 -1.67 3.11 17.32
C ASN A 42 -3.10 3.40 16.83
N PRO A 43 -3.96 4.07 17.63
CA PRO A 43 -5.37 4.25 17.28
C PRO A 43 -5.54 5.00 15.95
N PHE A 44 -4.59 5.87 15.59
CA PHE A 44 -4.57 6.52 14.29
C PHE A 44 -4.42 5.52 13.13
N LEU A 45 -3.54 4.52 13.29
CA LEU A 45 -3.31 3.52 12.24
C LEU A 45 -4.46 2.53 12.12
N ILE A 46 -5.16 2.24 13.22
CA ILE A 46 -6.37 1.40 13.22
C ILE A 46 -7.47 2.12 12.43
N GLU A 47 -7.79 3.36 12.79
CA GLU A 47 -8.81 4.15 12.08
C GLU A 47 -8.47 4.31 10.59
N LEU A 48 -7.18 4.51 10.28
CA LEU A 48 -6.71 4.59 8.89
C LEU A 48 -6.86 3.26 8.14
N ALA A 49 -6.55 2.13 8.80
CA ALA A 49 -6.69 0.80 8.22
C ALA A 49 -8.15 0.49 7.90
N GLU A 50 -9.05 0.76 8.85
CA GLU A 50 -10.49 0.58 8.68
C GLU A 50 -11.04 1.44 7.53
N ARG A 51 -10.62 2.71 7.46
CA ARG A 51 -11.09 3.66 6.43
C ARG A 51 -10.76 3.21 5.01
N PHE A 52 -9.61 2.58 4.82
CA PHE A 52 -9.10 2.16 3.50
C PHE A 52 -9.13 0.64 3.29
N THR A 53 -9.69 -0.12 4.23
CA THR A 53 -9.75 -1.60 4.18
C THR A 53 -8.37 -2.25 3.98
N ILE A 54 -7.34 -1.70 4.65
CA ILE A 54 -5.95 -2.19 4.62
C ILE A 54 -5.69 -3.01 5.90
N GLU A 55 -4.80 -4.01 5.85
CA GLU A 55 -4.43 -4.74 7.07
C GLU A 55 -3.63 -3.84 8.03
N ASP A 56 -4.06 -3.73 9.29
CA ASP A 56 -3.38 -2.94 10.34
C ASP A 56 -1.90 -3.24 10.43
N LYS A 57 -1.54 -4.51 10.23
CA LYS A 57 -0.15 -4.98 10.26
C LYS A 57 0.69 -4.34 9.15
N GLU A 58 0.13 -4.14 7.96
CA GLU A 58 0.82 -3.51 6.85
C GLU A 58 1.15 -2.05 7.16
N LEU A 59 0.16 -1.29 7.65
CA LEU A 59 0.35 0.12 8.04
C LEU A 59 1.30 0.27 9.23
N ASN A 60 1.18 -0.59 10.25
CA ASN A 60 2.12 -0.62 11.36
C ASN A 60 3.55 -0.91 10.89
N ASN A 61 3.75 -1.82 9.93
CA ASN A 61 5.07 -2.09 9.38
C ASN A 61 5.64 -0.86 8.66
N LEU A 62 4.83 -0.17 7.85
CA LEU A 62 5.26 1.05 7.17
C LEU A 62 5.59 2.17 8.18
N HIS A 63 4.75 2.38 9.18
CA HIS A 63 5.01 3.36 10.23
C HIS A 63 6.32 3.06 10.99
N ASN A 64 6.55 1.78 11.35
CA ASN A 64 7.79 1.35 12.01
C ASN A 64 9.04 1.50 11.14
N ARG A 65 8.89 1.59 9.81
CA ARG A 65 9.99 1.89 8.87
C ARG A 65 10.30 3.38 8.75
N GLY A 66 9.55 4.24 9.46
CA GLY A 66 9.77 5.68 9.50
C GLY A 66 8.82 6.51 8.63
N TYR A 67 7.79 5.89 8.04
CA TYR A 67 6.77 6.61 7.29
C TYR A 67 5.85 7.37 8.26
N GLY A 68 5.78 8.69 8.13
CA GLY A 68 4.86 9.51 8.93
C GLY A 68 3.41 9.37 8.47
N TYR A 69 2.44 9.69 9.33
CA TYR A 69 1.00 9.54 9.04
C TYR A 69 0.55 10.19 7.73
N VAL A 70 0.97 11.44 7.49
CA VAL A 70 0.63 12.17 6.26
C VAL A 70 1.26 11.50 5.04
N GLU A 71 2.44 10.89 5.19
CA GLU A 71 3.10 10.18 4.10
C GLU A 71 2.37 8.88 3.78
N LEU A 72 1.96 8.13 4.80
CA LEU A 72 1.14 6.92 4.65
C LEU A 72 -0.16 7.24 3.90
N ILE A 73 -0.90 8.27 4.33
CA ILE A 73 -2.15 8.66 3.68
C ILE A 73 -1.91 9.01 2.20
N LYS A 74 -0.85 9.75 1.87
CA LYS A 74 -0.52 10.08 0.47
C LYS A 74 -0.24 8.84 -0.36
N ILE A 75 0.50 7.86 0.18
CA ILE A 75 0.82 6.62 -0.52
C ILE A 75 -0.46 5.84 -0.80
N ILE A 76 -1.36 5.74 0.17
CA ILE A 76 -2.67 5.09 0.02
C ILE A 76 -3.51 5.79 -1.05
N LEU A 77 -3.63 7.12 -0.98
CA LEU A 77 -4.39 7.89 -1.97
C LEU A 77 -3.82 7.77 -3.39
N ILE A 78 -2.49 7.74 -3.54
CA ILE A 78 -1.86 7.47 -4.84
C ILE A 78 -2.19 6.06 -5.31
N SER A 79 -2.16 5.08 -4.42
CA SER A 79 -2.49 3.68 -4.70
C SER A 79 -3.91 3.53 -5.24
N GLU A 80 -4.89 4.09 -4.53
CA GLU A 80 -6.31 4.01 -4.91
C GLU A 80 -6.58 4.76 -6.22
N ARG A 81 -6.09 6.00 -6.34
CA ARG A 81 -6.35 6.81 -7.54
C ARG A 81 -5.62 6.29 -8.79
N ALA A 82 -4.48 5.63 -8.62
CA ALA A 82 -3.74 5.03 -9.74
C ALA A 82 -4.19 3.61 -10.06
N ASP A 83 -5.10 3.03 -9.26
CA ASP A 83 -5.49 1.61 -9.31
C ASP A 83 -4.26 0.69 -9.32
N LYS A 84 -3.36 0.93 -8.36
CA LYS A 84 -2.11 0.18 -8.17
C LYS A 84 -2.06 -0.42 -6.78
N PRO A 85 -1.34 -1.53 -6.59
CA PRO A 85 -1.13 -2.08 -5.26
C PRO A 85 -0.25 -1.14 -4.42
N LEU A 86 -0.56 -1.04 -3.13
CA LEU A 86 0.15 -0.16 -2.18
C LEU A 86 1.66 -0.43 -2.19
N GLU A 87 2.03 -1.70 -2.25
CA GLU A 87 3.41 -2.15 -2.31
C GLU A 87 4.19 -1.58 -3.51
N GLU A 88 3.55 -1.36 -4.67
CA GLU A 88 4.22 -0.76 -5.83
C GLU A 88 4.59 0.71 -5.57
N VAL A 89 3.67 1.46 -4.97
CA VAL A 89 3.89 2.87 -4.60
C VAL A 89 4.97 2.97 -3.52
N VAL A 90 4.93 2.10 -2.51
CA VAL A 90 5.95 1.99 -1.46
C VAL A 90 7.32 1.66 -2.05
N LYS A 91 7.41 0.69 -2.97
CA LYS A 91 8.67 0.34 -3.65
C LYS A 91 9.27 1.54 -4.40
N LYS A 92 8.44 2.36 -5.06
CA LYS A 92 8.93 3.58 -5.72
C LYS A 92 9.46 4.60 -4.71
N ARG A 93 8.80 4.71 -3.55
CA ARG A 93 9.21 5.62 -2.48
C ARG A 93 10.51 5.18 -1.81
N ASP A 94 10.65 3.89 -1.52
CA ASP A 94 11.86 3.29 -0.95
C ASP A 94 13.09 3.47 -1.85
N LYS A 95 12.90 3.50 -3.18
CA LYS A 95 13.95 3.85 -4.15
C LYS A 95 14.38 5.33 -4.11
N GLY A 96 13.85 6.11 -3.18
CA GLY A 96 14.19 7.52 -2.99
C GLY A 96 13.41 8.48 -3.89
N LYS A 97 12.42 8.02 -4.67
CA LYS A 97 11.58 8.94 -5.47
C LYS A 97 10.78 9.85 -4.54
N LYS A 98 10.66 11.12 -4.93
CA LYS A 98 9.80 12.10 -4.25
C LYS A 98 8.34 11.77 -4.51
N MET A 99 7.48 11.94 -3.50
CA MET A 99 6.04 11.63 -3.62
C MET A 99 5.37 12.34 -4.82
N ARG A 100 5.74 13.60 -5.05
CA ARG A 100 5.30 14.36 -6.22
C ARG A 100 5.65 13.68 -7.55
N LYS A 101 6.86 13.14 -7.67
CA LYS A 101 7.29 12.42 -8.88
C LYS A 101 6.54 11.11 -9.07
N ILE A 102 6.22 10.42 -7.98
CA ILE A 102 5.41 9.19 -8.03
C ILE A 102 3.99 9.50 -8.52
N ALA A 103 3.37 10.57 -8.02
CA ALA A 103 2.06 11.03 -8.51
C ALA A 103 2.11 11.46 -9.99
N GLU A 104 3.17 12.20 -10.40
CA GLU A 104 3.40 12.58 -11.80
C GLU A 104 3.57 11.34 -12.71
N ASP A 105 4.29 10.30 -12.28
CA ASP A 105 4.45 9.04 -13.02
C ASP A 105 3.08 8.36 -13.30
N TYR A 106 2.10 8.57 -12.43
CA TYR A 106 0.73 8.06 -12.57
C TYR A 106 -0.26 9.09 -13.13
N LYS A 107 0.20 10.27 -13.57
CA LYS A 107 -0.63 11.37 -14.08
C LYS A 107 -1.68 11.88 -13.08
N LEU A 108 -1.34 11.88 -11.79
CA LEU A 108 -2.19 12.37 -10.71
C LEU A 108 -1.78 13.78 -10.26
N ASP A 109 -2.75 14.61 -9.85
CA ASP A 109 -2.44 15.90 -9.23
C ASP A 109 -1.97 15.71 -7.79
N TYR A 110 -0.66 15.90 -7.58
CA TYR A 110 -0.05 15.81 -6.26
C TYR A 110 -0.60 16.87 -5.27
N ARG A 111 -1.01 18.05 -5.73
CA ARG A 111 -1.51 19.12 -4.86
C ARG A 111 -2.83 18.71 -4.24
N GLU A 112 -3.74 18.13 -5.03
CA GLU A 112 -5.00 17.59 -4.52
C GLU A 112 -4.76 16.47 -3.50
N ILE A 113 -3.88 15.52 -3.82
CA ILE A 113 -3.53 14.41 -2.92
C ILE A 113 -2.94 14.94 -1.61
N TYR A 114 -2.10 15.99 -1.68
CA TYR A 114 -1.52 16.60 -0.50
C TYR A 114 -2.59 17.24 0.40
N LEU A 115 -3.52 18.01 -0.18
CA LEU A 115 -4.60 18.66 0.57
C LEU A 115 -5.57 17.64 1.17
N GLU A 116 -5.93 16.62 0.40
CA GLU A 116 -6.77 15.52 0.89
C GLU A 116 -6.09 14.77 2.03
N ALA A 117 -4.79 14.47 1.92
CA ALA A 117 -4.07 13.81 3.00
C ALA A 117 -4.05 14.62 4.31
N LEU A 118 -3.95 15.95 4.22
CA LEU A 118 -4.06 16.82 5.40
C LEU A 118 -5.47 16.82 5.99
N LYS A 119 -6.50 16.82 5.14
CA LYS A 119 -7.89 16.75 5.56
C LYS A 119 -8.18 15.44 6.28
N ILE A 120 -7.78 14.31 5.69
CA ILE A 120 -7.96 12.97 6.28
C ILE A 120 -7.24 12.86 7.62
N ARG A 121 -5.99 13.34 7.71
CA ARG A 121 -5.28 13.36 8.98
C ARG A 121 -6.08 14.11 10.04
N LYS A 122 -6.55 15.32 9.73
CA LYS A 122 -7.31 16.14 10.67
C LYS A 122 -8.62 15.46 11.08
N GLU A 123 -9.29 14.80 10.15
CA GLU A 123 -10.52 14.04 10.43
C GLU A 123 -10.25 12.90 11.42
N ILE A 124 -9.16 12.14 11.24
CA ILE A 124 -8.77 11.07 12.16
C ILE A 124 -8.37 11.66 13.52
N ASP A 125 -7.52 12.69 13.54
CA ASP A 125 -7.10 13.35 14.79
C ASP A 125 -8.34 13.83 15.59
N ASN A 126 -9.32 14.44 14.92
CA ASN A 126 -10.57 14.87 15.54
C ASN A 126 -11.44 13.70 16.03
N SER A 127 -11.54 12.60 15.26
CA SER A 127 -12.28 11.38 15.63
C SER A 127 -11.74 10.80 16.95
N LEU A 128 -10.42 10.74 17.06
CA LEU A 128 -9.73 10.24 18.26
C LEU A 128 -9.87 11.16 19.48
N GLU A 129 -9.91 12.48 19.28
CA GLU A 129 -10.14 13.45 20.36
C GLU A 129 -11.58 13.43 20.89
N THR A 130 -12.55 13.23 20.01
CA THR A 130 -13.98 13.30 20.36
C THR A 130 -14.59 11.94 20.75
N GLY A 131 -13.86 10.84 20.55
CA GLY A 131 -14.32 9.49 20.89
C GLY A 131 -15.51 9.01 20.05
N GLN A 132 -15.76 9.63 18.89
CA GLN A 132 -16.84 9.26 17.97
C GLN A 132 -16.31 9.15 16.53
N PRO A 133 -16.48 7.99 15.87
CA PRO A 133 -16.15 7.86 14.45
C PRO A 133 -17.12 8.71 13.60
N LEU A 134 -16.56 9.62 12.80
CA LEU A 134 -17.35 10.50 11.92
C LEU A 134 -17.87 9.71 10.71
N ILE A 135 -19.11 9.24 10.84
CA ILE A 135 -19.91 8.70 9.75
C ILE A 135 -20.08 9.79 8.68
N LYS A 136 -19.67 9.49 7.45
CA LYS A 136 -19.74 10.36 6.28
C LYS A 136 -21.18 10.89 6.08
N SER A 137 -21.45 12.13 6.47
CA SER A 137 -22.65 12.84 6.02
C SER A 137 -22.45 13.31 4.58
N THR A 138 -22.77 12.42 3.65
CA THR A 138 -23.14 12.78 2.28
C THR A 138 -24.39 13.67 2.32
N THR A 139 -24.48 14.58 1.35
CA THR A 139 -25.71 15.24 0.83
C THR A 139 -25.88 16.71 1.22
N THR A 140 -25.18 17.59 0.51
CA THR A 140 -25.79 18.85 0.09
C THR A 140 -26.34 18.64 -1.33
N PRO A 141 -27.67 18.59 -1.55
CA PRO A 141 -28.21 18.91 -2.85
C PRO A 141 -28.17 20.43 -2.98
N ILE A 142 -27.46 20.90 -4.00
CA ILE A 142 -27.54 22.28 -4.47
C ILE A 142 -28.98 22.48 -4.95
N GLU A 143 -29.78 23.17 -4.15
CA GLU A 143 -31.10 23.64 -4.54
C GLU A 143 -30.91 24.83 -5.48
N THR A 144 -30.84 24.53 -6.77
CA THR A 144 -30.97 25.52 -7.85
C THR A 144 -32.35 26.16 -7.73
N ARG A 145 -32.43 27.38 -7.20
CA ARG A 145 -33.63 28.22 -7.32
C ARG A 145 -33.61 28.90 -8.67
N GLU A 146 -34.38 28.35 -9.60
CA GLU A 146 -34.96 29.10 -10.71
C GLU A 146 -36.14 29.94 -10.19
N SER A 147 -36.15 31.23 -10.51
CA SER A 147 -37.32 32.10 -10.72
C SER A 147 -36.79 33.47 -11.17
N GLU A 148 -36.83 33.77 -12.46
CA GLU A 148 -37.92 34.52 -13.12
C GLU A 148 -38.24 35.86 -12.47
N GLN A 149 -37.79 36.95 -13.13
CA GLN A 149 -38.63 38.14 -13.26
C GLN A 149 -38.19 38.95 -14.49
N SER A 150 -38.96 38.78 -15.57
CA SER A 150 -39.06 39.72 -16.69
C SER A 150 -39.63 41.06 -16.21
N PRO A 151 -39.14 42.21 -16.70
CA PRO A 151 -39.90 43.45 -16.65
C PRO A 151 -40.62 43.66 -17.98
N GLU A 152 -41.96 43.57 -17.95
CA GLU A 152 -42.80 44.20 -18.98
C GLU A 152 -43.86 45.06 -18.27
N LYS A 153 -43.58 46.36 -18.19
CA LYS A 153 -44.47 47.46 -18.62
C LYS A 153 -43.83 48.81 -18.35
#